data_AF-A0A643AT58-F1
#
_entry.id   AF-A0A643AT58-F1
#
_cell.length_a   1.000
_cell.length_b   1.000
_cell.length_c   1.000
_cell.angle_alpha   90.00
_cell.angle_beta   90.00
_cell.angle_gamma   90.00
#
_symmetry.space_group_name_H-M   'P 1'
#
loop_
_entity.id
_entity.type
_entity.pdbx_description
1 polymer ?
#
loop_
_entity_poly.entity_id
_entity_poly.type
_entity_poly.pdbx_seq_one_letter_code
_entity_poly.pdbx_strand_id
1 'polypeptide(L)' 'MYYFTYDPWIGKLLYLEDLYVIQAYRGLGIGAEMLKRLSQASTDYYTRRGALELSSEEGRHLFRFNREELMDMAGEE' A
#
# COMPACT_ATOMS: atom_id res chain seq x y z
N MET A 1 0.23 13.33 5.08
CA MET A 1 -0.02 13.01 6.52
C MET A 1 -0.47 11.54 6.60
N TYR A 2 -0.38 10.85 7.75
CA TYR A 2 -0.94 9.48 7.89
C TYR A 2 -1.77 9.37 9.17
N TYR A 3 -2.78 8.51 9.14
CA TYR A 3 -3.62 8.24 10.30
C TYR A 3 -4.07 6.77 10.33
N PHE A 4 -4.41 6.30 11.53
CA PHE A 4 -4.96 4.96 11.71
C PHE A 4 -6.48 5.02 11.51
N THR A 5 -7.02 4.08 10.75
CA THR A 5 -8.46 3.87 10.60
C THR A 5 -8.81 2.39 10.78
N TYR A 6 -10.08 2.04 10.68
CA TYR A 6 -10.59 0.70 10.94
C TYR A 6 -11.52 0.24 9.81
N ASP A 7 -11.22 -0.92 9.23
CA ASP A 7 -12.07 -1.64 8.29
C ASP A 7 -12.76 -2.83 9.01
N PRO A 8 -14.07 -3.08 8.79
CA PRO A 8 -14.79 -4.16 9.47
C PRO A 8 -14.29 -5.58 9.17
N TRP A 9 -13.65 -5.80 8.03
CA TRP A 9 -13.24 -7.13 7.55
C TRP A 9 -11.74 -7.40 7.75
N ILE A 10 -10.93 -6.36 7.65
CA ILE A 10 -9.47 -6.43 7.65
C ILE A 10 -8.90 -5.82 8.95
N GLY A 11 -9.73 -5.10 9.72
CA GLY A 11 -9.38 -4.53 11.01
C GLY A 11 -8.65 -3.19 10.90
N LYS A 12 -7.75 -2.93 11.84
CA LYS A 12 -7.05 -1.64 11.93
C LYS A 12 -6.04 -1.50 10.78
N LEU A 13 -6.05 -0.36 10.09
CA LEU A 13 -5.20 -0.09 8.93
C LEU A 13 -4.55 1.31 9.02
N LEU A 14 -3.37 1.43 8.39
CA LEU A 14 -2.64 2.69 8.27
C LEU A 14 -2.98 3.33 6.93
N TYR A 15 -3.60 4.52 6.95
CA TYR A 15 -3.93 5.26 5.74
C TYR A 15 -2.93 6.40 5.53
N LEU A 16 -2.32 6.45 4.34
CA LEU A 16 -1.44 7.52 3.92
C LEU A 16 -2.25 8.50 3.07
N GLU A 17 -2.44 9.72 3.57
CA GLU A 17 -3.26 10.75 2.92
C GLU A 17 -2.51 11.41 1.77
N ASP A 18 -1.26 11.81 2.00
CA ASP A 18 -0.43 12.51 1.02
C ASP A 18 1.01 12.01 1.09
N LEU A 19 1.59 11.75 -0.08
CA LEU A 19 3.01 11.53 -0.30
C LEU A 19 3.50 12.48 -1.38
N TYR A 20 4.37 13.40 -1.02
CA TYR A 20 4.90 14.39 -1.95
C TYR A 20 6.42 14.49 -1.86
N VAL A 21 7.06 14.49 -3.03
CA VAL A 21 8.50 14.76 -3.17
C VAL A 21 8.66 16.03 -4.00
N ILE A 22 9.40 17.01 -3.44
CA ILE A 22 9.72 18.26 -4.12
C ILE A 22 10.46 17.98 -5.44
N GLN A 23 10.17 18.78 -6.46
CA GLN A 23 10.57 18.48 -7.85
C GLN A 23 12.07 18.24 -8.02
N ALA A 24 12.91 19.02 -7.33
CA ALA A 24 14.37 18.91 -7.41
C ALA A 24 14.93 17.54 -6.96
N TYR A 25 14.14 16.73 -6.25
CA TYR A 25 14.55 15.45 -5.67
C TYR A 25 13.75 14.26 -6.23
N ARG A 26 12.95 14.47 -7.28
CA ARG A 26 12.25 13.39 -7.98
C ARG A 26 13.24 12.58 -8.83
N GLY A 27 12.92 11.32 -9.09
CA GLY A 27 13.80 10.40 -9.83
C GLY A 27 14.91 9.76 -8.99
N LEU A 28 15.11 10.21 -7.75
CA LEU A 28 16.14 9.68 -6.83
C LEU A 28 15.65 8.50 -5.97
N GLY A 29 14.42 8.01 -6.18
CA GLY A 29 13.85 6.90 -5.41
C GLY A 29 13.37 7.23 -4.00
N ILE A 30 13.43 8.50 -3.56
CA ILE A 30 13.08 8.93 -2.19
C ILE A 30 11.63 8.56 -1.82
N GLY A 31 10.68 8.75 -2.73
CA GLY A 31 9.28 8.40 -2.48
C GLY A 31 9.08 6.89 -2.29
N ALA A 32 9.81 6.06 -3.04
CA ALA A 32 9.77 4.61 -2.90
C ALA A 32 10.40 4.16 -1.57
N GLU A 33 11.52 4.77 -1.17
CA GLU A 33 12.16 4.48 0.12
C GLU A 33 11.27 4.92 1.30
N MET A 34 10.59 6.06 1.19
CA MET A 34 9.59 6.49 2.18
C MET A 34 8.45 5.48 2.30
N LEU A 35 7.88 5.03 1.18
CA LEU A 35 6.83 4.01 1.18
C LEU A 35 7.31 2.70 1.82
N LYS A 36 8.52 2.23 1.47
CA LYS A 36 9.09 1.01 2.04
C LYS A 36 9.20 1.09 3.57
N ARG A 37 9.66 2.23 4.09
CA ARG A 37 9.76 2.45 5.55
C ARG A 37 8.40 2.50 6.24
N LEU A 38 7.41 3.14 5.62
CA LEU A 38 6.04 3.18 6.14
C LEU A 38 5.42 1.77 6.17
N SER A 39 5.61 0.99 5.10
CA SER A 39 5.16 -0.41 5.05
C SER A 39 5.80 -1.23 6.18
N GLN A 40 7.11 -1.12 6.39
CA GLN A 40 7.79 -1.83 7.47
C GLN A 40 7.25 -1.42 8.85
N ALA A 41 7.10 -0.12 9.10
CA ALA A 41 6.57 0.38 10.37
C ALA A 41 5.13 -0.11 10.64
N SER A 42 4.31 -0.20 9.59
CA SER A 42 2.95 -0.74 9.66
C SER A 42 2.97 -2.23 9.99
N THR A 43 3.75 -3.03 9.26
CA THR A 43 3.90 -4.47 9.51
C THR A 43 4.37 -4.72 10.94
N ASP A 44 5.44 -4.07 11.38
CA ASP A 44 5.98 -4.23 12.74
C ASP A 44 4.94 -3.91 13.82
N TYR A 45 4.14 -2.85 13.62
CA TYR A 45 3.10 -2.46 14.55
C TYR A 45 2.00 -3.52 14.68
N TYR A 46 1.56 -4.10 13.56
CA TYR A 46 0.48 -5.09 13.55
C TYR A 46 0.95 -6.47 13.97
N THR A 47 2.13 -6.92 13.55
CA THR A 47 2.71 -8.21 13.97
C THR A 47 2.91 -8.26 15.49
N ARG A 48 3.37 -7.17 16.12
CA ARG A 48 3.48 -7.08 17.59
C ARG A 48 2.13 -7.19 18.33
N ARG A 49 1.02 -7.03 17.60
CA ARG A 49 -0.35 -7.14 18.13
C ARG A 49 -1.04 -8.43 17.70
N GLY A 50 -0.29 -9.38 17.16
CA GLY A 50 -0.79 -10.70 16.78
C GLY A 50 -1.34 -10.79 15.35
N ALA A 51 -1.13 -9.79 14.50
CA ALA A 51 -1.47 -9.91 13.09
C ALA A 51 -0.51 -10.88 12.38
N LEU A 52 -1.07 -11.75 11.55
CA LEU A 52 -0.33 -12.67 10.69
C LEU A 52 -0.15 -12.06 9.30
N GLU A 53 1.02 -12.31 8.70
CA GLU A 53 1.31 -11.88 7.33
C GLU A 53 0.64 -12.83 6.34
N LEU A 54 -0.51 -12.42 5.80
CA LEU A 54 -1.32 -13.27 4.90
C LEU A 54 -0.65 -13.51 3.53
N SER A 55 0.28 -12.66 3.11
CA SER A 55 1.04 -12.87 1.87
C SER A 55 1.98 -14.07 1.95
N SER A 56 2.62 -14.29 3.11
CA SER A 56 3.51 -15.44 3.32
C SER A 56 2.73 -16.70 3.70
N GLU A 57 1.68 -16.57 4.52
CA GLU A 57 0.92 -17.70 5.03
C GLU A 57 -0.11 -18.26 4.04
N GLU A 58 -0.78 -17.37 3.27
CA GLU A 58 -1.89 -17.77 2.39
C GLU A 58 -1.59 -17.52 0.89
N GLY A 59 -0.40 -17.04 0.55
CA GLY A 59 -0.04 -16.74 -0.84
C GLY A 59 -0.91 -15.66 -1.48
N ARG A 60 -1.47 -14.74 -0.69
CA ARG A 60 -2.31 -13.66 -1.22
C ARG A 60 -1.46 -12.69 -2.05
N HIS A 61 -1.88 -12.48 -3.30
CA HIS A 61 -1.26 -11.53 -4.21
C HIS A 61 -2.17 -10.32 -4.44
N LEU A 62 -1.59 -9.12 -4.34
CA LEU A 62 -2.27 -7.90 -4.73
C LEU A 62 -2.20 -7.76 -6.26
N PHE A 63 -3.35 -7.86 -6.92
CA PHE A 63 -3.47 -7.54 -8.34
C PHE A 63 -3.89 -6.08 -8.49
N ARG A 64 -3.17 -5.34 -9.33
CA ARG A 64 -3.51 -3.96 -9.69
C ARG A 64 -3.72 -3.90 -11.19
N PHE A 65 -4.91 -3.47 -11.59
CA PHE A 65 -5.22 -3.19 -12.97
C PHE A 65 -5.07 -1.70 -13.25
N ASN A 66 -4.40 -1.37 -14.35
CA ASN A 66 -4.28 -0.03 -14.85
C ASN A 66 -5.51 0.34 -15.72
N ARG A 67 -5.65 1.62 -16.07
CA ARG A 67 -6.82 2.10 -16.82
C ARG A 67 -6.98 1.37 -18.16
N GLU A 68 -5.90 1.19 -18.91
CA GLU A 68 -5.95 0.54 -20.23
C GLU A 68 -6.38 -0.92 -20.10
N GLU A 69 -5.83 -1.66 -19.13
CA GLU A 69 -6.23 -3.05 -18.82
C GLU A 69 -7.72 -3.14 -18.46
N LEU A 70 -8.24 -2.16 -17.71
CA LEU A 70 -9.65 -2.10 -17.35
C LEU A 70 -10.56 -1.78 -18.54
N MET A 71 -10.14 -0.90 -19.46
CA MET A 71 -10.90 -0.57 -20.67
C MET A 71 -10.93 -1.74 -21.65
N ASP A 72 -9.80 -2.43 -21.81
CA ASP A 72 -9.69 -3.66 -22.63
C ASP A 72 -10.63 -4.75 -22.10
N MET A 73 -10.67 -4.94 -20.77
CA MET A 73 -11.63 -5.85 -20.14
C MET A 73 -13.11 -5.41 -20.27
N ALA A 74 -13.37 -4.11 -20.41
CA ALA A 74 -14.73 -3.57 -20.61
C ALA A 74 -15.22 -3.71 -22.06
N GLY A 75 -14.36 -4.08 -23.00
CA GLY A 75 -14.69 -4.20 -24.43
C GLY A 75 -14.88 -2.86 -25.13
N GLU A 76 -14.33 -1.78 -24.58
CA GLU A 76 -14.26 -0.47 -25.21
C GLU A 76 -12.87 -0.31 -25.86
N GLU A 77 -12.77 -0.56 -27.17
CA GLU A 77 -11.58 -0.22 -28.00
C GLU A 77 -11.46 1.30 -28.23
#